data_AF-A0A1I7EJ54-F1
#
_entry.id   AF-A0A1I7EJ54-F1
#
_cell.length_a   1.000
_cell.length_b   1.000
_cell.length_c   1.000
_cell.angle_alpha   90.00
_cell.angle_beta   90.00
_cell.angle_gamma   90.00
#
_symmetry.space_group_name_H-M   'P 1'
#
loop_
_entity.id
_entity.type
_entity.pdbx_description
1 polymer ?
#
loop_
_entity_poly.entity_id
_entity_poly.type
_entity_poly.pdbx_seq_one_letter_code
_entity_poly.pdbx_strand_id
1 'polypeptide(L)'
;MGSQRLLGLVCAAAGAAALTVVATRNPITPKAGRQRIPSSARPPARAASRDLVHIAAARSFNHGSALLALSVLADSAMEHYRGSFDNPAMYAPLVSSALSLLAGLHGGGDAKTHRHTLRHAIYLTAAAVGISGTAFHVYNVTKRPGGWSWNNLFYAAPIGAPTALLLSGALGTAAERLRDEPAVDPQLFGMPAGRALGLLVAAGLAGTVAEAGLLHFRGAFQNPVMYAPVSLPPIAAALLAHAALGAPRERWFTRLWLRVTAALGLAGAGFHARGIARNQGGWRNWSQNLFNGPPLPAPPSFSALALAGLAALRLRETEK
;
A
#
# COMPACT_ATOMS: atom_id res chain seq x y z
N MET A 1 -18.90 27.68 -15.38
CA MET A 1 -18.73 26.52 -14.47
C MET A 1 -17.77 25.54 -15.15
N GLY A 2 -16.54 25.40 -14.64
CA GLY A 2 -15.46 24.72 -15.37
C GLY A 2 -15.60 23.19 -15.39
N SER A 3 -15.25 22.58 -16.51
CA SER A 3 -15.21 21.12 -16.75
C SER A 3 -14.51 20.30 -15.66
N GLN A 4 -13.56 20.92 -14.94
CA GLN A 4 -12.84 20.32 -13.81
C GLN A 4 -13.73 20.01 -12.60
N ARG A 5 -14.78 20.81 -12.33
CA ARG A 5 -15.73 20.54 -11.24
C ARG A 5 -16.66 19.38 -11.59
N LEU A 6 -17.03 19.25 -12.87
CA LEU A 6 -17.88 18.15 -13.35
C LEU A 6 -17.16 16.81 -13.28
N LEU A 7 -15.89 16.75 -13.72
CA LEU A 7 -15.07 15.54 -13.60
C LEU A 7 -14.81 15.15 -12.14
N GLY A 8 -14.55 16.14 -11.26
CA GLY A 8 -14.34 15.92 -9.84
C GLY A 8 -15.56 15.33 -9.13
N LEU A 9 -16.76 15.81 -9.48
CA LEU A 9 -18.03 15.27 -8.97
C LEU A 9 -18.29 13.83 -9.45
N VAL A 10 -17.96 13.51 -10.70
CA VAL A 10 -18.13 12.15 -11.24
C VAL A 10 -17.19 11.14 -10.56
N CYS A 11 -15.94 11.50 -10.29
CA CYS A 11 -15.00 10.63 -9.56
C CYS A 11 -15.39 10.44 -8.09
N ALA A 12 -15.86 11.50 -7.41
CA ALA A 12 -16.35 11.41 -6.04
C ALA A 12 -17.65 10.58 -5.94
N ALA A 13 -18.56 10.74 -6.91
CA ALA A 13 -19.79 9.97 -7.00
C ALA A 13 -19.52 8.48 -7.30
N ALA A 14 -18.52 8.15 -8.13
CA ALA A 14 -18.14 6.76 -8.38
C ALA A 14 -17.59 6.06 -7.12
N GLY A 15 -16.82 6.77 -6.28
CA GLY A 15 -16.34 6.25 -4.99
C GLY A 15 -17.46 6.04 -3.97
N ALA A 16 -18.42 6.95 -3.88
CA ALA A 16 -19.59 6.83 -3.00
C ALA A 16 -20.62 5.80 -3.49
N ALA A 17 -20.81 5.66 -4.80
CA ALA A 17 -21.69 4.67 -5.43
C ALA A 17 -21.15 3.24 -5.25
N ALA A 18 -19.83 3.03 -5.32
CA ALA A 18 -19.22 1.73 -5.06
C ALA A 18 -19.43 1.26 -3.59
N LEU A 19 -19.37 2.18 -2.63
CA LEU A 19 -19.64 1.90 -1.21
C LEU A 19 -21.12 1.56 -0.95
N THR A 20 -22.05 2.25 -1.59
CA THR A 20 -23.51 2.03 -1.41
C THR A 20 -24.03 0.79 -2.16
N VAL A 21 -23.52 0.50 -3.36
CA VAL A 21 -23.92 -0.70 -4.13
C VAL A 21 -23.39 -1.99 -3.49
N VAL A 22 -22.25 -1.96 -2.79
CA VAL A 22 -21.76 -3.14 -2.07
C VAL A 22 -22.43 -3.32 -0.70
N ALA A 23 -22.82 -2.23 -0.03
CA ALA A 23 -23.58 -2.31 1.22
C ALA A 23 -25.02 -2.86 1.05
N THR A 24 -25.59 -2.76 -0.16
CA THR A 24 -26.98 -3.14 -0.45
C THR A 24 -27.14 -4.51 -1.12
N ARG A 25 -26.04 -5.19 -1.48
CA ARG A 25 -26.11 -6.56 -2.01
C ARG A 25 -26.24 -7.56 -0.87
N ASN A 26 -27.45 -8.09 -0.67
CA ASN A 26 -27.69 -9.29 0.12
C ASN A 26 -26.78 -10.42 -0.39
N PRO A 27 -26.06 -11.14 0.49
CA PRO A 27 -25.35 -12.34 0.07
C PRO A 27 -26.38 -13.36 -0.41
N ILE A 28 -26.24 -13.80 -1.67
CA ILE A 28 -26.96 -14.96 -2.20
C ILE A 28 -26.55 -16.15 -1.35
N THR A 29 -27.47 -16.64 -0.52
CA THR A 29 -27.33 -17.88 0.23
C THR A 29 -27.24 -19.04 -0.76
N PRO A 30 -26.14 -19.83 -0.76
CA PRO A 30 -26.13 -21.09 -1.49
C PRO A 30 -27.13 -22.02 -0.81
N LYS A 31 -28.05 -22.61 -1.59
CA LYS A 31 -28.90 -23.71 -1.10
C LYS A 31 -28.00 -24.85 -0.64
N ALA A 32 -27.90 -25.03 0.67
CA ALA A 32 -27.18 -26.14 1.29
C ALA A 32 -27.91 -27.45 0.98
N GLY A 33 -27.40 -28.20 0.00
CA GLY A 33 -27.67 -29.62 -0.11
C GLY A 33 -27.07 -30.33 1.11
N ARG A 34 -27.93 -30.92 1.94
CA ARG A 34 -27.53 -31.77 3.07
C ARG A 34 -26.78 -32.99 2.54
N GLN A 35 -25.46 -32.90 2.42
CA GLN A 35 -24.59 -34.07 2.38
C GLN A 35 -24.13 -34.36 3.81
N ARG A 36 -24.38 -35.60 4.26
CA ARG A 36 -23.90 -36.13 5.55
C ARG A 36 -22.38 -35.96 5.62
N ILE A 37 -21.92 -35.20 6.61
CA ILE A 37 -20.50 -35.06 6.97
C ILE A 37 -20.09 -36.34 7.73
N PRO A 38 -19.13 -37.15 7.25
CA PRO A 38 -18.50 -38.17 8.07
C PRO A 38 -17.65 -37.48 9.15
N SER A 39 -17.72 -38.01 10.37
CA SER A 39 -17.06 -37.53 11.57
C SER A 39 -15.55 -37.29 11.44
N SER A 40 -15.14 -36.07 11.80
CA SER A 40 -13.88 -35.68 12.44
C SER A 40 -12.61 -36.51 12.13
N ALA A 41 -12.00 -36.28 10.98
CA ALA A 41 -10.56 -36.42 10.85
C ALA A 41 -9.91 -35.08 11.19
N ARG A 42 -9.11 -35.03 12.28
CA ARG A 42 -8.28 -33.86 12.59
C ARG A 42 -7.34 -33.65 11.40
N PRO A 43 -7.30 -32.46 10.77
CA PRO A 43 -6.43 -32.24 9.61
C PRO A 43 -4.98 -32.56 10.01
N PRO A 44 -4.20 -33.21 9.12
CA PRO A 44 -2.82 -33.54 9.42
C PRO A 44 -2.06 -32.26 9.79
N ALA A 45 -1.12 -32.33 10.73
CA ALA A 45 -0.42 -31.16 11.28
C ALA A 45 0.17 -30.21 10.21
N ARG A 46 0.52 -30.75 9.03
CA ARG A 46 1.03 -30.01 7.86
C ARG A 46 -0.04 -29.19 7.13
N ALA A 47 -1.30 -29.60 7.15
CA ALA A 47 -2.42 -28.83 6.61
C ALA A 47 -2.78 -27.67 7.54
N ALA A 48 -2.87 -27.96 8.85
CA ALA A 48 -3.10 -26.93 9.87
C ALA A 48 -1.98 -25.86 9.88
N SER A 49 -0.71 -26.24 9.69
CA SER A 49 0.37 -25.26 9.59
C SER A 49 0.30 -24.39 8.32
N ARG A 50 -0.20 -24.93 7.20
CA ARG A 50 -0.43 -24.18 5.96
C ARG A 50 -1.59 -23.20 6.06
N ASP A 51 -2.71 -23.61 6.65
CA ASP A 51 -3.85 -22.73 6.94
C ASP A 51 -3.39 -21.51 7.76
N LEU A 52 -2.55 -21.75 8.77
CA LEU A 52 -1.98 -20.69 9.59
C LEU A 52 -1.06 -19.75 8.80
N VAL A 53 -0.19 -20.27 7.91
CA VAL A 53 0.70 -19.44 7.07
C VAL A 53 -0.10 -18.58 6.11
N HIS A 54 -1.12 -19.16 5.49
CA HIS A 54 -1.98 -18.50 4.52
C HIS A 54 -2.76 -17.33 5.13
N ILE A 55 -3.43 -17.54 6.26
CA ILE A 55 -4.16 -16.48 6.97
C ILE A 55 -3.21 -15.47 7.61
N ALA A 56 -2.04 -15.91 8.12
CA ALA A 56 -1.02 -14.99 8.58
C ALA A 56 -0.53 -14.07 7.46
N ALA A 57 -0.36 -14.57 6.24
CA ALA A 57 -0.01 -13.77 5.08
C ALA A 57 -1.11 -12.73 4.78
N ALA A 58 -2.38 -13.14 4.72
CA ALA A 58 -3.50 -12.20 4.53
C ALA A 58 -3.52 -11.09 5.60
N ARG A 59 -3.28 -11.43 6.87
CA ARG A 59 -3.19 -10.45 7.97
C ARG A 59 -2.00 -9.50 7.80
N SER A 60 -0.82 -10.00 7.41
CA SER A 60 0.35 -9.16 7.12
C SER A 60 0.11 -8.20 5.96
N PHE A 61 -0.60 -8.60 4.90
CA PHE A 61 -0.98 -7.72 3.80
C PHE A 61 -1.99 -6.65 4.24
N ASN A 62 -2.94 -6.98 5.11
CA ASN A 62 -3.84 -6.00 5.74
C ASN A 62 -3.05 -4.96 6.57
N HIS A 63 -2.05 -5.38 7.35
CA HIS A 63 -1.17 -4.45 8.07
C HIS A 63 -0.33 -3.56 7.13
N GLY A 64 0.21 -4.12 6.04
CA GLY A 64 0.93 -3.35 5.02
C GLY A 64 0.01 -2.31 4.35
N SER A 65 -1.22 -2.72 4.02
CA SER A 65 -2.25 -1.82 3.50
C SER A 65 -2.59 -0.69 4.48
N ALA A 66 -2.75 -0.99 5.77
CA ALA A 66 -3.01 -0.01 6.81
C ALA A 66 -1.87 1.00 6.96
N LEU A 67 -0.62 0.54 6.97
CA LEU A 67 0.54 1.42 7.13
C LEU A 67 0.72 2.34 5.91
N LEU A 68 0.52 1.84 4.68
CA LEU A 68 0.46 2.70 3.49
C LEU A 68 -0.70 3.69 3.55
N ALA A 69 -1.88 3.25 3.98
CA ALA A 69 -3.05 4.11 4.11
C ALA A 69 -2.83 5.24 5.13
N LEU A 70 -2.16 4.95 6.24
CA LEU A 70 -1.77 5.95 7.25
C LEU A 70 -0.80 6.97 6.65
N SER A 71 0.24 6.52 5.96
CA SER A 71 1.18 7.40 5.25
C SER A 71 0.46 8.31 4.27
N VAL A 72 -0.40 7.74 3.43
CA VAL A 72 -1.20 8.48 2.44
C VAL A 72 -2.15 9.46 3.11
N LEU A 73 -2.83 9.06 4.19
CA LEU A 73 -3.76 9.93 4.92
C LEU A 73 -3.05 11.18 5.44
N ALA A 74 -1.89 11.00 6.07
CA ALA A 74 -1.11 12.11 6.61
C ALA A 74 -0.54 12.99 5.49
N ASP A 75 0.04 12.40 4.45
CA ASP A 75 0.65 13.12 3.33
C ASP A 75 -0.41 13.89 2.51
N SER A 76 -1.51 13.21 2.15
CA SER A 76 -2.60 13.82 1.39
C SER A 76 -3.29 14.92 2.19
N ALA A 77 -3.49 14.75 3.51
CA ALA A 77 -4.07 15.80 4.34
C ALA A 77 -3.21 17.07 4.33
N MET A 78 -1.88 16.93 4.43
CA MET A 78 -0.96 18.06 4.35
C MET A 78 -0.95 18.70 2.96
N GLU A 79 -0.66 17.93 1.91
CA GLU A 79 -0.50 18.48 0.56
C GLU A 79 -1.81 19.05 0.01
N HIS A 80 -2.95 18.45 0.35
CA HIS A 80 -4.25 18.99 -0.06
C HIS A 80 -4.67 20.22 0.76
N TYR A 81 -4.28 20.29 2.03
CA TYR A 81 -4.41 21.52 2.81
C TYR A 81 -3.55 22.66 2.24
N ARG A 82 -2.32 22.35 1.78
CA ARG A 82 -1.45 23.32 1.08
C ARG A 82 -2.10 23.84 -0.21
N GLY A 83 -2.82 22.97 -0.92
CA GLY A 83 -3.65 23.33 -2.07
C GLY A 83 -5.04 23.89 -1.72
N SER A 84 -5.30 24.19 -0.45
CA SER A 84 -6.57 24.74 0.08
C SER A 84 -7.82 23.93 -0.27
N PHE A 85 -7.68 22.65 -0.64
CA PHE A 85 -8.78 21.82 -1.15
C PHE A 85 -9.58 22.50 -2.29
N ASP A 86 -8.92 23.28 -3.15
CA ASP A 86 -9.58 24.04 -4.22
C ASP A 86 -10.45 23.16 -5.15
N ASN A 87 -10.04 21.90 -5.34
CA ASN A 87 -10.84 20.89 -6.01
C ASN A 87 -11.51 19.94 -4.99
N PRO A 88 -12.85 19.82 -4.97
CA PRO A 88 -13.56 18.88 -4.09
C PRO A 88 -13.10 17.42 -4.21
N ALA A 89 -12.54 17.00 -5.34
CA ALA A 89 -11.96 15.65 -5.49
C ALA A 89 -10.79 15.39 -4.53
N MET A 90 -10.16 16.44 -3.99
CA MET A 90 -9.07 16.34 -3.02
C MET A 90 -9.50 15.70 -1.69
N TYR A 91 -10.80 15.65 -1.38
CA TYR A 91 -11.31 14.93 -0.20
C TYR A 91 -11.39 13.41 -0.39
N ALA A 92 -11.49 12.93 -1.63
CA ALA A 92 -11.61 11.50 -1.92
C ALA A 92 -10.46 10.64 -1.35
N PRO A 93 -9.17 11.00 -1.53
CA PRO A 93 -8.09 10.22 -0.97
C PRO A 93 -8.08 10.22 0.57
N LEU A 94 -8.51 11.29 1.25
CA LEU A 94 -8.58 11.33 2.72
C LEU A 94 -9.63 10.35 3.25
N VAL A 95 -10.83 10.37 2.68
CA VAL A 95 -11.91 9.44 3.06
C VAL A 95 -11.48 8.00 2.76
N SER A 96 -10.94 7.77 1.56
CA SER A 96 -10.57 6.44 1.12
C SER A 96 -9.38 5.86 1.90
N SER A 97 -8.39 6.67 2.24
CA SER A 97 -7.25 6.22 3.04
C SER A 97 -7.64 5.99 4.50
N ALA A 98 -8.51 6.82 5.08
CA ALA A 98 -9.06 6.59 6.42
C ALA A 98 -9.84 5.27 6.51
N LEU A 99 -10.71 5.01 5.53
CA LEU A 99 -11.43 3.74 5.45
C LEU A 99 -10.49 2.56 5.23
N SER A 100 -9.50 2.68 4.34
CA SER A 100 -8.48 1.64 4.09
C SER A 100 -7.65 1.34 5.35
N LEU A 101 -7.27 2.36 6.12
CA LEU A 101 -6.58 2.24 7.39
C LEU A 101 -7.42 1.43 8.39
N LEU A 102 -8.69 1.80 8.61
CA LEU A 102 -9.58 1.10 9.51
C LEU A 102 -9.83 -0.35 9.06
N ALA A 103 -10.05 -0.56 7.76
CA ALA A 103 -10.20 -1.88 7.16
C ALA A 103 -8.95 -2.75 7.39
N GLY A 104 -7.74 -2.18 7.23
CA GLY A 104 -6.47 -2.89 7.41
C GLY A 104 -6.16 -3.21 8.86
N LEU A 105 -6.48 -2.32 9.79
CA LEU A 105 -6.36 -2.61 11.23
C LEU A 105 -7.33 -3.73 11.64
N HIS A 106 -8.58 -3.65 11.19
CA HIS A 106 -9.57 -4.71 11.43
C HIS A 106 -9.13 -6.04 10.80
N GLY A 107 -8.75 -6.04 9.52
CA GLY A 107 -8.31 -7.24 8.81
C GLY A 107 -7.01 -7.84 9.34
N GLY A 108 -6.12 -7.01 9.88
CA GLY A 108 -4.89 -7.44 10.55
C GLY A 108 -5.16 -8.20 11.86
N GLY A 109 -6.24 -7.87 12.56
CA GLY A 109 -6.73 -8.60 13.73
C GLY A 109 -7.63 -9.80 13.41
N ASP A 110 -8.19 -9.85 12.20
CA ASP A 110 -9.20 -10.84 11.82
C ASP A 110 -8.60 -12.19 11.42
N ALA A 111 -8.94 -13.24 12.18
CA ALA A 111 -8.52 -14.62 11.95
C ALA A 111 -9.48 -15.42 11.04
N LYS A 112 -10.59 -14.84 10.57
CA LYS A 112 -11.54 -15.53 9.69
C LYS A 112 -10.90 -15.96 8.37
N THR A 113 -11.31 -17.13 7.90
CA THR A 113 -10.83 -17.76 6.66
C THR A 113 -11.57 -17.34 5.41
N HIS A 114 -12.54 -16.43 5.50
CA HIS A 114 -13.28 -15.95 4.33
C HIS A 114 -13.12 -14.44 4.22
N ARG A 115 -13.25 -13.91 3.00
CA ARG A 115 -13.18 -12.47 2.77
C ARG A 115 -14.26 -11.73 3.54
N HIS A 116 -13.94 -10.49 3.94
CA HIS A 116 -14.93 -9.56 4.44
C HIS A 116 -15.39 -8.63 3.31
N THR A 117 -16.62 -8.78 2.82
CA THR A 117 -17.14 -8.05 1.64
C THR A 117 -16.96 -6.54 1.72
N LEU A 118 -17.28 -5.92 2.87
CA LEU A 118 -17.10 -4.48 3.06
C LEU A 118 -15.63 -4.04 2.99
N ARG A 119 -14.70 -4.79 3.61
CA ARG A 119 -13.26 -4.50 3.53
C ARG A 119 -12.77 -4.60 2.09
N HIS A 120 -13.20 -5.65 1.39
CA HIS A 120 -12.87 -5.83 -0.02
C HIS A 120 -13.34 -4.64 -0.86
N ALA A 121 -14.57 -4.15 -0.64
CA ALA A 121 -15.10 -2.96 -1.32
C ALA A 121 -14.31 -1.69 -1.00
N ILE A 122 -13.94 -1.49 0.27
CA ILE A 122 -13.10 -0.36 0.69
C ILE A 122 -11.75 -0.39 -0.03
N TYR A 123 -11.11 -1.56 -0.14
CA TYR A 123 -9.83 -1.69 -0.81
C TYR A 123 -9.91 -1.49 -2.33
N LEU A 124 -10.96 -2.00 -2.97
CA LEU A 124 -11.21 -1.72 -4.39
C LEU A 124 -11.45 -0.23 -4.63
N THR A 125 -12.18 0.43 -3.73
CA THR A 125 -12.40 1.88 -3.77
C THR A 125 -11.09 2.64 -3.61
N ALA A 126 -10.25 2.26 -2.64
CA ALA A 126 -8.91 2.84 -2.45
C ALA A 126 -8.02 2.67 -3.69
N ALA A 127 -8.03 1.49 -4.30
CA ALA A 127 -7.32 1.26 -5.55
C ALA A 127 -7.81 2.18 -6.68
N ALA A 128 -9.13 2.32 -6.84
CA ALA A 128 -9.73 3.17 -7.87
C ALA A 128 -9.46 4.66 -7.65
N VAL A 129 -9.53 5.14 -6.41
CA VAL A 129 -9.18 6.52 -6.04
C VAL A 129 -7.69 6.75 -6.25
N GLY A 130 -6.82 5.79 -5.92
CA GLY A 130 -5.39 5.86 -6.20
C GLY A 130 -5.09 5.99 -7.69
N ILE A 131 -5.68 5.14 -8.55
CA ILE A 131 -5.54 5.22 -10.02
C ILE A 131 -5.99 6.60 -10.53
N SER A 132 -7.17 7.05 -10.10
CA SER A 132 -7.73 8.34 -10.50
C SER A 132 -6.83 9.49 -10.06
N GLY A 133 -6.36 9.46 -8.81
CA GLY A 133 -5.44 10.44 -8.26
C GLY A 133 -4.11 10.50 -9.02
N THR A 134 -3.53 9.34 -9.37
CA THR A 134 -2.30 9.28 -10.17
C THR A 134 -2.51 9.91 -11.53
N ALA A 135 -3.63 9.62 -12.20
CA ALA A 135 -3.97 10.24 -13.48
C ALA A 135 -4.13 11.77 -13.34
N PHE A 136 -4.84 12.25 -12.32
CA PHE A 136 -4.98 13.68 -12.05
C PHE A 136 -3.63 14.36 -11.76
N HIS A 137 -2.76 13.72 -10.98
CA HIS A 137 -1.45 14.27 -10.62
C HIS A 137 -0.51 14.32 -11.83
N VAL A 138 -0.48 13.26 -12.65
CA VAL A 138 0.27 13.23 -13.91
C VAL A 138 -0.25 14.30 -14.89
N TYR A 139 -1.57 14.45 -15.02
CA TYR A 139 -2.15 15.53 -15.81
C TYR A 139 -1.75 16.91 -15.29
N ASN A 140 -1.76 17.11 -13.97
CA ASN A 140 -1.33 18.38 -13.36
C ASN A 140 0.16 18.69 -13.57
N VAL A 141 1.03 17.68 -13.58
CA VAL A 141 2.46 17.84 -13.89
C VAL A 141 2.63 18.23 -15.36
N THR A 142 1.98 17.50 -16.27
CA THR A 142 2.14 17.68 -17.73
C THR A 142 1.49 18.95 -18.28
N LYS A 143 0.37 19.40 -17.68
CA LYS A 143 -0.31 20.63 -18.11
C LYS A 143 0.42 21.91 -17.69
N ARG A 144 1.28 21.86 -16.67
CA ARG A 144 2.04 23.03 -16.22
C ARG A 144 3.06 23.41 -17.28
N PRO A 145 3.36 24.72 -17.47
CA PRO A 145 4.47 25.14 -18.31
C PRO A 145 5.75 24.38 -17.94
N GLY A 146 6.49 23.91 -18.95
CA GLY A 146 7.69 23.08 -18.78
C GLY A 146 7.45 21.57 -18.62
N GLY A 147 6.20 21.09 -18.60
CA GLY A 147 5.86 19.66 -18.64
C GLY A 147 6.63 18.82 -17.62
N TRP A 148 7.37 17.81 -18.06
CA TRP A 148 8.20 16.90 -17.24
C TRP A 148 9.51 17.51 -16.71
N SER A 149 9.54 18.82 -16.45
CA SER A 149 10.71 19.48 -15.85
C SER A 149 10.93 19.05 -14.39
N TRP A 150 12.19 19.14 -13.93
CA TRP A 150 12.54 18.94 -12.52
C TRP A 150 11.70 19.80 -11.57
N ASN A 151 11.45 21.05 -11.95
CA ASN A 151 10.62 21.97 -11.17
C ASN A 151 9.20 21.42 -10.96
N ASN A 152 8.57 20.88 -12.00
CA ASN A 152 7.22 20.34 -11.89
C ASN A 152 7.20 19.02 -11.11
N LEU A 153 8.21 18.16 -11.29
CA LEU A 153 8.33 16.93 -10.51
C LEU A 153 8.54 17.20 -9.01
N PHE A 154 9.19 18.30 -8.65
CA PHE A 154 9.47 18.67 -7.25
C PHE A 154 8.36 19.45 -6.56
N TYR A 155 7.64 20.30 -7.29
CA TYR A 155 6.76 21.32 -6.70
C TYR A 155 5.33 21.32 -7.27
N ALA A 156 4.99 20.39 -8.16
CA ALA A 156 3.60 20.16 -8.54
C ALA A 156 2.95 19.10 -7.65
N ALA A 157 1.85 18.50 -8.14
CA ALA A 157 1.13 17.46 -7.42
C ALA A 157 1.99 16.19 -7.29
N PRO A 158 2.30 15.72 -6.06
CA PRO A 158 3.17 14.56 -5.85
C PRO A 158 2.59 13.27 -6.42
N ILE A 159 3.32 12.52 -7.24
CA ILE A 159 2.80 11.29 -7.88
C ILE A 159 2.81 10.10 -6.90
N GLY A 160 3.70 10.13 -5.90
CA GLY A 160 3.85 9.07 -4.91
C GLY A 160 2.62 8.81 -4.06
N ALA A 161 1.97 9.84 -3.52
CA ALA A 161 0.82 9.69 -2.61
C ALA A 161 -0.37 8.91 -3.23
N PRO A 162 -0.90 9.26 -4.42
CA PRO A 162 -1.98 8.49 -5.02
C PRO A 162 -1.53 7.08 -5.45
N THR A 163 -0.27 6.89 -5.84
CA THR A 163 0.28 5.56 -6.15
C THR A 163 0.39 4.70 -4.90
N ALA A 164 0.74 5.28 -3.75
CA ALA A 164 0.72 4.59 -2.46
C ALA A 164 -0.70 4.22 -2.01
N LEU A 165 -1.71 5.04 -2.34
CA LEU A 165 -3.12 4.70 -2.11
C LEU A 165 -3.56 3.53 -2.98
N LEU A 166 -3.16 3.53 -4.26
CA LEU A 166 -3.35 2.39 -5.15
C LEU A 166 -2.73 1.11 -4.56
N LEU A 167 -1.47 1.18 -4.12
CA LEU A 167 -0.80 0.04 -3.48
C LEU A 167 -1.51 -0.39 -2.19
N SER A 168 -1.96 0.53 -1.34
CA SER A 168 -2.76 0.21 -0.15
C SER A 168 -4.01 -0.59 -0.51
N GLY A 169 -4.78 -0.11 -1.50
CA GLY A 169 -5.96 -0.81 -2.01
C GLY A 169 -5.63 -2.16 -2.65
N ALA A 170 -4.54 -2.25 -3.42
CA ALA A 170 -4.10 -3.49 -4.05
C ALA A 170 -3.69 -4.56 -3.02
N LEU A 171 -2.89 -4.19 -2.00
CA LEU A 171 -2.48 -5.09 -0.93
C LEU A 171 -3.67 -5.60 -0.12
N GLY A 172 -4.61 -4.71 0.24
CA GLY A 172 -5.81 -5.09 0.97
C GLY A 172 -6.77 -5.96 0.13
N THR A 173 -6.95 -5.62 -1.14
CA THR A 173 -7.75 -6.43 -2.09
C THR A 173 -7.15 -7.83 -2.23
N ALA A 174 -5.83 -7.92 -2.36
CA ALA A 174 -5.12 -9.19 -2.43
C ALA A 174 -5.22 -9.97 -1.12
N ALA A 175 -5.19 -9.31 0.04
CA ALA A 175 -5.40 -9.96 1.33
C ALA A 175 -6.80 -10.59 1.44
N GLU A 176 -7.84 -9.90 0.99
CA GLU A 176 -9.20 -10.43 1.02
C GLU A 176 -9.41 -11.56 0.01
N ARG A 177 -8.86 -11.45 -1.20
CA ARG A 177 -8.91 -12.55 -2.17
C ARG A 177 -8.13 -13.76 -1.68
N LEU A 178 -6.97 -13.52 -1.06
CA LEU A 178 -6.16 -14.59 -0.52
C LEU A 178 -6.99 -15.41 0.47
N ARG A 179 -7.76 -14.80 1.38
CA ARG A 179 -8.60 -15.56 2.34
C ARG A 179 -9.53 -16.57 1.66
N ASP A 180 -10.10 -16.25 0.50
CA ASP A 180 -11.02 -17.16 -0.19
C ASP A 180 -10.32 -18.31 -0.94
N GLU A 181 -8.98 -18.26 -1.06
CA GLU A 181 -8.20 -19.29 -1.72
C GLU A 181 -7.97 -20.51 -0.80
N PRO A 182 -7.78 -21.71 -1.38
CA PRO A 182 -7.37 -22.86 -0.60
C PRO A 182 -6.00 -22.62 0.05
N ALA A 183 -5.82 -23.12 1.27
CA ALA A 183 -4.55 -22.97 1.98
C ALA A 183 -3.38 -23.73 1.34
N VAL A 184 -3.69 -24.75 0.52
CA VAL A 184 -2.69 -25.48 -0.27
C VAL A 184 -2.70 -24.93 -1.68
N ASP A 185 -1.53 -24.46 -2.13
CA ASP A 185 -1.30 -23.92 -3.47
C ASP A 185 -2.28 -22.77 -3.84
N PRO A 186 -2.46 -21.73 -2.98
CA PRO A 186 -3.35 -20.61 -3.25
C PRO A 186 -2.96 -19.85 -4.51
N GLN A 187 -3.93 -19.35 -5.26
CA GLN A 187 -3.67 -18.62 -6.50
C GLN A 187 -4.21 -17.21 -6.48
N LEU A 188 -3.48 -16.28 -7.09
CA LEU A 188 -3.95 -14.94 -7.37
C LEU A 188 -3.59 -14.60 -8.80
N PHE A 189 -4.57 -14.10 -9.57
CA PHE A 189 -4.39 -13.69 -10.96
C PHE A 189 -3.84 -14.81 -11.86
N GLY A 190 -4.27 -16.06 -11.62
CA GLY A 190 -3.82 -17.24 -12.37
C GLY A 190 -2.36 -17.65 -12.11
N MET A 191 -1.75 -17.12 -11.05
CA MET A 191 -0.39 -17.45 -10.61
C MET A 191 -0.42 -17.92 -9.16
N PRO A 192 0.59 -18.68 -8.69
CA PRO A 192 0.78 -18.93 -7.26
C PRO A 192 0.78 -17.59 -6.48
N ALA A 193 0.02 -17.53 -5.39
CA ALA A 193 -0.25 -16.28 -4.68
C ALA A 193 1.03 -15.61 -4.16
N GLY A 194 1.98 -16.37 -3.60
CA GLY A 194 3.28 -15.89 -3.16
C GLY A 194 4.10 -15.27 -4.29
N ARG A 195 4.01 -15.84 -5.50
CA ARG A 195 4.62 -15.26 -6.71
C ARG A 195 3.96 -13.94 -7.10
N ALA A 196 2.64 -13.91 -7.24
CA ALA A 196 1.90 -12.71 -7.62
C ALA A 196 2.13 -11.56 -6.61
N LEU A 197 2.01 -11.87 -5.32
CA LEU A 197 2.21 -10.93 -4.22
C LEU A 197 3.66 -10.45 -4.13
N GLY A 198 4.64 -11.34 -4.34
CA GLY A 198 6.06 -10.98 -4.37
C GLY A 198 6.38 -9.99 -5.49
N LEU A 199 5.83 -10.20 -6.70
CA LEU A 199 5.97 -9.27 -7.82
C LEU A 199 5.30 -7.93 -7.56
N LEU A 200 4.09 -7.93 -7.00
CA LEU A 200 3.38 -6.70 -6.62
C LEU A 200 4.20 -5.87 -5.62
N VAL A 201 4.73 -6.51 -4.57
CA VAL A 201 5.55 -5.82 -3.57
C VAL A 201 6.87 -5.34 -4.15
N ALA A 202 7.53 -6.14 -5.00
CA ALA A 202 8.77 -5.73 -5.66
C ALA A 202 8.56 -4.49 -6.55
N ALA A 203 7.46 -4.46 -7.33
CA ALA A 203 7.07 -3.29 -8.11
C ALA A 203 6.76 -2.08 -7.22
N GLY A 204 6.05 -2.29 -6.12
CA GLY A 204 5.78 -1.25 -5.12
C GLY A 204 7.07 -0.66 -4.55
N LEU A 205 8.03 -1.49 -4.16
CA LEU A 205 9.33 -1.05 -3.65
C LEU A 205 10.11 -0.25 -4.69
N ALA A 206 10.11 -0.68 -5.96
CA ALA A 206 10.74 0.06 -7.05
C ALA A 206 10.11 1.45 -7.24
N GLY A 207 8.78 1.56 -7.17
CA GLY A 207 8.08 2.83 -7.20
C GLY A 207 8.45 3.74 -6.00
N THR A 208 8.48 3.19 -4.79
CA THR A 208 8.89 3.94 -3.59
C THR A 208 10.35 4.40 -3.67
N VAL A 209 11.25 3.62 -4.25
CA VAL A 209 12.63 4.02 -4.53
C VAL A 209 12.68 5.21 -5.49
N ALA A 210 11.90 5.19 -6.57
CA ALA A 210 11.87 6.27 -7.55
C ALA A 210 11.42 7.59 -6.91
N GLU A 211 10.35 7.56 -6.11
CA GLU A 211 9.86 8.71 -5.34
C GLU A 211 10.88 9.20 -4.31
N ALA A 212 11.49 8.28 -3.54
CA ALA A 212 12.53 8.62 -2.59
C ALA A 212 13.74 9.28 -3.27
N GLY A 213 14.17 8.73 -4.41
CA GLY A 213 15.25 9.29 -5.21
C GLY A 213 14.93 10.69 -5.72
N LEU A 214 13.73 10.90 -6.25
CA LEU A 214 13.27 12.22 -6.72
C LEU A 214 13.27 13.25 -5.57
N LEU A 215 12.68 12.90 -4.43
CA LEU A 215 12.53 13.83 -3.30
C LEU A 215 13.84 14.04 -2.53
N HIS A 216 14.74 13.06 -2.52
CA HIS A 216 16.08 13.22 -1.96
C HIS A 216 17.00 14.01 -2.90
N PHE A 217 16.81 13.88 -4.22
CA PHE A 217 17.48 14.72 -5.21
C PHE A 217 17.05 16.18 -5.09
N ARG A 218 15.76 16.45 -4.85
CA ARG A 218 15.26 17.79 -4.49
C ARG A 218 15.96 18.37 -3.26
N GLY A 219 16.32 17.52 -2.29
CA GLY A 219 17.10 17.86 -1.10
C GLY A 219 18.62 17.76 -1.29
N ALA A 220 19.11 17.66 -2.53
CA ALA A 220 20.51 17.58 -2.93
C ALA A 220 21.35 16.49 -2.25
N PHE A 221 20.73 15.43 -1.70
CA PHE A 221 21.44 14.37 -0.95
C PHE A 221 22.44 14.88 0.10
N GLN A 222 22.15 16.04 0.71
CA GLN A 222 23.08 16.74 1.61
C GLN A 222 23.48 15.93 2.86
N ASN A 223 22.73 14.90 3.22
CA ASN A 223 23.07 13.97 4.29
C ASN A 223 23.35 12.58 3.70
N PRO A 224 24.48 11.93 4.01
CA PRO A 224 24.80 10.59 3.53
C PRO A 224 23.72 9.52 3.80
N VAL A 225 22.94 9.66 4.87
CA VAL A 225 21.81 8.76 5.20
C VAL A 225 20.72 8.80 4.12
N MET A 226 20.63 9.88 3.35
CA MET A 226 19.68 9.99 2.23
C MET A 226 19.96 8.99 1.11
N TYR A 227 21.16 8.42 1.02
CA TYR A 227 21.48 7.37 0.06
C TYR A 227 20.91 6.00 0.48
N ALA A 228 20.63 5.77 1.77
CA ALA A 228 20.11 4.48 2.24
C ALA A 228 18.81 4.02 1.54
N PRO A 229 17.75 4.86 1.41
CA PRO A 229 16.50 4.47 0.73
C PRO A 229 16.60 4.34 -0.79
N VAL A 230 17.68 4.80 -1.42
CA VAL A 230 17.93 4.59 -2.86
C VAL A 230 18.96 3.50 -3.15
N SER A 231 19.54 2.89 -2.10
CA SER A 231 20.54 1.82 -2.23
C SER A 231 20.03 0.47 -1.70
N LEU A 232 19.43 0.45 -0.49
CA LEU A 232 19.01 -0.80 0.13
C LEU A 232 17.70 -1.39 -0.45
N PRO A 233 16.62 -0.61 -0.61
CA PRO A 233 15.36 -1.13 -1.14
C PRO A 233 15.42 -1.64 -2.59
N PRO A 234 16.21 -1.08 -3.54
CA PRO A 234 16.36 -1.68 -4.87
C PRO A 234 16.90 -3.11 -4.83
N ILE A 235 17.85 -3.39 -3.92
CA ILE A 235 18.39 -4.74 -3.73
C ILE A 235 17.30 -5.66 -3.19
N ALA A 236 16.52 -5.21 -2.19
CA ALA A 236 15.40 -5.98 -1.66
C ALA A 236 14.33 -6.26 -2.74
N ALA A 237 14.00 -5.28 -3.58
CA ALA A 237 13.05 -5.42 -4.68
C ALA A 237 13.54 -6.44 -5.72
N ALA A 238 14.81 -6.36 -6.15
CA ALA A 238 15.41 -7.29 -7.10
C ALA A 238 15.47 -8.72 -6.54
N LEU A 239 15.88 -8.88 -5.27
CA LEU A 239 15.91 -10.17 -4.59
C LEU A 239 14.53 -10.79 -4.42
N LEU A 240 13.50 -9.97 -4.13
CA LEU A 240 12.12 -10.44 -4.01
C LEU A 240 11.53 -10.80 -5.37
N ALA A 241 11.79 -10.02 -6.42
CA ALA A 241 11.38 -10.36 -7.79
C ALA A 241 12.02 -11.66 -8.26
N HIS A 242 13.34 -11.83 -8.02
CA HIS A 242 14.04 -13.08 -8.31
C HIS A 242 13.49 -14.26 -7.49
N ALA A 243 13.08 -14.02 -6.24
CA ALA A 243 12.43 -15.03 -5.40
C ALA A 243 11.07 -15.45 -5.96
N ALA A 244 10.26 -14.49 -6.37
CA ALA A 244 8.92 -14.71 -6.92
C ALA A 244 8.96 -15.46 -8.25
N LEU A 245 9.92 -15.14 -9.12
CA LEU A 245 10.06 -15.77 -10.44
C LEU A 245 10.76 -17.13 -10.42
N GLY A 246 11.59 -17.39 -9.41
CA GLY A 246 12.32 -18.66 -9.28
C GLY A 246 11.51 -19.77 -8.61
N ALA A 247 12.13 -20.95 -8.52
CA ALA A 247 11.57 -22.10 -7.80
C ALA A 247 11.31 -21.77 -6.30
N PRO A 248 10.25 -22.34 -5.70
CA PRO A 248 10.04 -22.31 -4.26
C PRO A 248 11.22 -22.91 -3.50
N ARG A 249 11.85 -22.12 -2.64
CA ARG A 249 12.95 -22.54 -1.74
C ARG A 249 13.19 -21.48 -0.69
N GLU A 250 13.82 -21.86 0.41
CA GLU A 250 14.24 -20.91 1.43
C GLU A 250 15.16 -19.83 0.85
N ARG A 251 14.88 -18.55 1.18
CA ARG A 251 15.71 -17.41 0.75
C ARG A 251 16.06 -16.50 1.92
N TRP A 252 16.95 -16.99 2.79
CA TRP A 252 17.39 -16.25 3.98
C TRP A 252 17.95 -14.86 3.64
N PHE A 253 18.69 -14.72 2.53
CA PHE A 253 19.29 -13.45 2.13
C PHE A 253 18.22 -12.43 1.70
N THR A 254 17.25 -12.83 0.87
CA THR A 254 16.08 -12.00 0.54
C THR A 254 15.32 -11.59 1.81
N ARG A 255 15.15 -12.51 2.76
CA ARG A 255 14.50 -12.24 4.05
C ARG A 255 15.25 -11.20 4.87
N LEU A 256 16.58 -11.28 4.92
CA LEU A 256 17.42 -10.30 5.62
C LEU A 256 17.26 -8.90 5.02
N TRP A 257 17.35 -8.78 3.68
CA TRP A 257 17.20 -7.49 2.99
C TRP A 257 15.82 -6.86 3.16
N LEU A 258 14.76 -7.67 3.19
CA LEU A 258 13.42 -7.18 3.51
C LEU A 258 13.35 -6.69 4.97
N ARG A 259 13.95 -7.39 5.94
CA ARG A 259 14.00 -6.91 7.34
C ARG A 259 14.77 -5.61 7.48
N VAL A 260 15.91 -5.48 6.79
CA VAL A 260 16.70 -4.25 6.76
C VAL A 260 15.89 -3.11 6.14
N THR A 261 15.19 -3.36 5.03
CA THR A 261 14.30 -2.37 4.39
C THR A 261 13.14 -1.97 5.31
N ALA A 262 12.60 -2.92 6.08
CA ALA A 262 11.56 -2.62 7.05
C ALA A 262 12.04 -1.72 8.18
N ALA A 263 13.24 -2.00 8.72
CA ALA A 263 13.88 -1.17 9.74
C ALA A 263 14.23 0.22 9.19
N LEU A 264 14.69 0.30 7.94
CA LEU A 264 15.01 1.54 7.25
C LEU A 264 13.79 2.48 7.18
N GLY A 265 12.60 1.98 6.85
CA GLY A 265 11.40 2.82 6.79
C GLY A 265 11.04 3.45 8.14
N LEU A 266 11.18 2.70 9.24
CA LEU A 266 10.96 3.21 10.60
C LEU A 266 12.05 4.21 11.01
N ALA A 267 13.32 3.86 10.79
CA ALA A 267 14.44 4.74 11.10
C ALA A 267 14.38 6.04 10.29
N GLY A 268 14.00 5.95 9.01
CA GLY A 268 13.81 7.08 8.11
C GLY A 268 12.77 8.08 8.62
N ALA A 269 11.67 7.61 9.19
CA ALA A 269 10.69 8.50 9.84
C ALA A 269 11.32 9.27 11.00
N GLY A 270 12.18 8.63 11.79
CA GLY A 270 12.97 9.28 12.86
C GLY A 270 13.97 10.32 12.31
N PHE A 271 14.67 10.02 11.23
CA PHE A 271 15.55 11.00 10.56
C PHE A 271 14.77 12.18 9.99
N HIS A 272 13.59 11.94 9.41
CA HIS A 272 12.72 13.00 8.89
C HIS A 272 12.19 13.87 10.05
N ALA A 273 11.75 13.26 11.15
CA ALA A 273 11.35 13.96 12.36
C ALA A 273 12.48 14.83 12.93
N ARG A 274 13.71 14.30 12.98
CA ARG A 274 14.89 15.07 13.38
C ARG A 274 15.19 16.22 12.41
N GLY A 275 15.00 16.02 11.10
CA GLY A 275 15.13 17.07 10.09
C GLY A 275 14.16 18.23 10.35
N ILE A 276 12.88 17.92 10.57
CA ILE A 276 11.84 18.89 10.94
C ILE A 276 12.23 19.65 12.22
N ALA A 277 12.73 18.93 13.23
CA ALA A 277 13.15 19.52 14.51
C ALA A 277 14.30 20.52 14.38
N ARG A 278 15.15 20.38 13.35
CA ARG A 278 16.32 21.24 13.10
C ARG A 278 16.00 22.50 12.30
N ASN A 279 14.79 22.62 11.75
CA ASN A 279 14.34 23.86 11.14
C ASN A 279 14.16 24.96 12.20
N GLN A 280 14.13 26.22 11.76
CA GLN A 280 13.96 27.36 12.67
C GLN A 280 12.65 27.22 13.47
N GLY A 281 12.75 27.34 14.79
CA GLY A 281 11.64 27.11 15.73
C GLY A 281 11.28 25.64 15.99
N GLY A 282 11.90 24.67 15.29
CA GLY A 282 11.72 23.23 15.48
C GLY A 282 10.25 22.80 15.53
N TRP A 283 9.92 21.88 16.42
CA TRP A 283 8.55 21.40 16.63
C TRP A 283 7.59 22.44 17.22
N ARG A 284 8.11 23.52 17.83
CA ARG A 284 7.24 24.63 18.30
C ARG A 284 6.60 25.36 17.11
N ASN A 285 7.25 25.31 15.94
CA ASN A 285 6.76 25.85 14.68
C ASN A 285 6.32 24.72 13.71
N TRP A 286 5.65 23.68 14.22
CA TRP A 286 5.27 22.49 13.45
C TRP A 286 4.39 22.82 12.23
N SER A 287 3.50 23.82 12.35
CA SER A 287 2.57 24.21 11.29
C SER A 287 3.27 24.75 10.04
N GLN A 288 4.52 25.22 10.17
CA GLN A 288 5.36 25.60 9.04
C GLN A 288 6.35 24.48 8.70
N ASN A 289 6.95 23.86 9.72
CA ASN A 289 8.05 22.93 9.54
C ASN A 289 7.61 21.55 9.01
N LEU A 290 6.34 21.15 9.16
CA LEU A 290 5.82 19.97 8.46
C LEU A 290 5.76 20.16 6.93
N PHE A 291 5.50 21.39 6.45
CA PHE A 291 5.38 21.68 5.01
C PHE A 291 6.71 22.03 4.33
N ASN A 292 7.67 22.54 5.09
CA ASN A 292 8.98 22.92 4.57
C ASN A 292 10.05 21.86 4.84
N GLY A 293 9.83 21.00 5.83
CA GLY A 293 10.74 19.93 6.19
C GLY A 293 10.67 18.71 5.27
N PRO A 294 11.45 17.66 5.58
CA PRO A 294 11.32 16.37 4.90
C PRO A 294 9.94 15.75 5.16
N PRO A 295 9.37 15.01 4.18
CA PRO A 295 8.02 14.45 4.29
C PRO A 295 7.98 13.33 5.33
N LEU A 296 7.48 13.62 6.53
CA LEU A 296 7.44 12.67 7.66
C LEU A 296 6.67 11.37 7.36
N PRO A 297 5.53 11.40 6.64
CA PRO A 297 4.77 10.18 6.38
C PRO A 297 5.36 9.25 5.32
N ALA A 298 6.36 9.69 4.55
CA ALA A 298 6.87 8.94 3.40
C ALA A 298 7.69 7.68 3.78
N PRO A 299 8.66 7.72 4.72
CA PRO A 299 9.53 6.57 5.00
C PRO A 299 8.81 5.27 5.45
N PRO A 300 7.73 5.30 6.26
CA PRO A 300 7.00 4.10 6.64
C PRO A 300 6.45 3.25 5.47
N SER A 301 6.33 3.81 4.27
CA SER A 301 5.95 3.05 3.07
C SER A 301 6.94 1.90 2.75
N PHE A 302 8.24 2.09 2.98
CA PHE A 302 9.24 1.02 2.88
C PHE A 302 8.98 -0.09 3.89
N SER A 303 8.61 0.26 5.13
CA SER A 303 8.24 -0.72 6.15
C SER A 303 6.99 -1.51 5.77
N ALA A 304 5.97 -0.83 5.27
CA ALA A 304 4.73 -1.45 4.85
C ALA A 304 4.95 -2.50 3.74
N LEU A 305 5.68 -2.11 2.69
CA LEU A 305 5.98 -2.99 1.57
C LEU A 305 6.93 -4.11 1.96
N ALA A 306 7.97 -3.84 2.75
CA ALA A 306 8.91 -4.88 3.17
C ALA A 306 8.26 -5.94 4.07
N LEU A 307 7.35 -5.55 4.97
CA LEU A 307 6.56 -6.48 5.79
C LEU A 307 5.62 -7.33 4.93
N ALA A 308 4.95 -6.73 3.94
CA ALA A 308 4.16 -7.47 2.96
C ALA A 308 5.04 -8.43 2.13
N GLY A 309 6.25 -8.00 1.76
CA GLY A 309 7.23 -8.82 1.05
C GLY A 309 7.73 -10.01 1.86
N LEU A 310 7.90 -9.85 3.17
CA LEU A 310 8.22 -10.97 4.07
C LEU A 310 7.10 -12.00 4.11
N ALA A 311 5.84 -11.56 4.10
CA ALA A 311 4.69 -12.44 4.03
C ALA A 311 4.58 -13.15 2.67
N ALA A 312 4.78 -12.41 1.56
CA ALA A 312 4.82 -12.98 0.22
C ALA A 312 5.94 -14.03 0.07
N LEU A 313 7.13 -13.74 0.59
CA LEU A 313 8.27 -14.66 0.54
C LEU A 313 7.98 -15.95 1.32
N ARG A 314 7.39 -15.84 2.52
CA ARG A 314 6.97 -17.01 3.31
C ARG A 314 5.94 -17.85 2.58
N LEU A 315 4.95 -17.20 1.95
CA LEU A 315 3.95 -17.90 1.15
C LEU A 315 4.61 -18.61 -0.04
N ARG A 316 5.50 -17.92 -0.75
CA ARG A 316 6.24 -18.45 -1.90
C ARG A 316 7.09 -19.67 -1.56
N GLU A 317 7.62 -19.75 -0.34
CA GLU A 317 8.39 -20.91 0.15
C GLU A 317 7.52 -22.17 0.40
N THR A 318 6.20 -22.01 0.55
CA THR A 318 5.28 -23.13 0.82
C THR A 318 4.61 -23.72 -0.42
N GLU A 319 4.70 -23.00 -1.55
CA GLU A 319 4.13 -23.36 -2.85
C GLU A 319 4.93 -24.49 -3.52
N LYS A 320 4.28 -25.17 -4.47
CA LYS A 320 4.93 -26.16 -5.34
C LYS A 320 5.43 -25.55 -6.64
#